data_AF-A0A9D9YM83-F1
#
_entry.id   AF-A0A9D9YM83-F1
#
_cell.length_a   1.000
_cell.length_b   1.000
_cell.length_c   1.000
_cell.angle_alpha   90.00
_cell.angle_beta   90.00
_cell.angle_gamma   90.00
#
_symmetry.space_group_name_H-M   'P 1'
#
loop_
_entity.id
_entity.type
_entity.pdbx_description
1 polymer ?
#
loop_
_entity_poly.entity_id
_entity_poly.type
_entity_poly.pdbx_seq_one_letter_code
_entity_poly.pdbx_strand_id
1 'polypeptide(L)'
;MSRSSFHCPRLCIATVVGILFGLIAMTLGNVALHQWSSEPAYVPTVIPQLTQATSEAFPEPVMPMFIKPEPITLLFVGDIMLDRQVAERSQKAKDPAYPFQKLPVGWFKQVDYAIANLEGPVTDKRRPPEKTIDFQFDPSVIPILKEQGIDAVSQANNHALDQGRIGSEDSRTRLQAAGLLVFGDQVHDDAIALATTTIRGQRFAFIGFNTTDNPLDLVAASSTLVQAQSSADHVIVYMHWGPEYKNRPPASIIKEAQWLIDHGADIVIGGHPHWVQGIELYKNKPIVYSLGNFIFDQDFSRETKEGLAMKVTIKDAQLVLEPIPLQINLSQPSLAEGEDREKRLKELSAISDPFLKEQILTGRIVIAE
;
A
#
# COMPACT_ATOMS: atom_id res chain seq x y z
N MET A 1 42.38 -42.39 15.09
CA MET A 1 42.98 -41.05 15.32
C MET A 1 41.97 -40.03 14.82
N SER A 2 41.43 -39.06 15.54
CA SER A 2 41.44 -38.62 16.94
C SER A 2 40.16 -37.77 17.12
N ARG A 3 39.51 -37.88 18.28
CA ARG A 3 38.38 -37.04 18.71
C ARG A 3 38.85 -35.62 19.05
N SER A 4 38.00 -34.61 18.85
CA SER A 4 37.82 -33.42 19.71
C SER A 4 36.55 -32.69 19.21
N SER A 5 35.46 -32.38 19.92
CA SER A 5 35.10 -31.96 21.29
C SER A 5 35.54 -30.54 21.68
N PHE A 6 34.68 -29.55 21.39
CA PHE A 6 34.60 -28.22 22.01
C PHE A 6 33.20 -28.15 22.66
N HIS A 7 32.98 -28.36 23.95
CA HIS A 7 33.25 -27.51 25.13
C HIS A 7 32.70 -26.08 25.06
N CYS A 8 31.50 -25.96 25.65
CA CYS A 8 30.80 -24.77 26.09
C CYS A 8 31.30 -24.34 27.48
N PRO A 9 31.51 -23.05 27.77
CA PRO A 9 31.68 -22.59 29.14
C PRO A 9 30.36 -22.02 29.68
N ARG A 10 29.84 -22.67 30.73
CA ARG A 10 28.97 -22.05 31.72
C ARG A 10 29.82 -21.14 32.61
N LEU A 11 29.40 -19.89 32.82
CA LEU A 11 29.88 -19.09 33.94
C LEU A 11 28.67 -18.56 34.74
N CYS A 12 28.66 -18.92 36.02
CA CYS A 12 27.75 -18.44 37.06
C CYS A 12 28.35 -17.18 37.72
N ILE A 13 27.58 -16.11 37.90
CA ILE A 13 27.74 -15.06 38.93
C ILE A 13 26.32 -14.53 39.21
N ALA A 14 25.61 -14.97 40.26
CA ALA A 14 25.64 -14.50 41.65
C ALA A 14 25.13 -13.04 41.86
N THR A 15 23.84 -12.96 42.20
CA THR A 15 23.20 -12.17 43.27
C THR A 15 23.84 -10.85 43.73
N VAL A 16 23.16 -9.71 43.49
CA VAL A 16 23.07 -8.59 44.47
C VAL A 16 21.69 -7.94 44.34
N VAL A 17 20.79 -8.27 45.27
CA VAL A 17 19.60 -7.48 45.63
C VAL A 17 19.96 -6.81 46.95
N GLY A 18 19.95 -5.48 47.01
CA GLY A 18 20.46 -4.74 48.17
C GLY A 18 19.90 -3.32 48.28
N ILE A 19 18.74 -3.23 48.93
CA ILE A 19 18.42 -2.31 50.05
C ILE A 19 18.70 -0.82 49.82
N LEU A 20 17.63 -0.02 49.70
CA LEU A 20 17.62 1.38 50.13
C LEU A 20 16.38 1.66 51.00
N PHE A 21 16.47 1.27 52.26
CA PHE A 21 15.61 1.76 53.34
C PHE A 21 16.49 2.01 54.57
N GLY A 22 16.39 3.22 55.10
CA GLY A 22 16.81 3.55 56.47
C GLY A 22 17.95 4.56 56.56
N LEU A 23 17.60 5.80 56.94
CA LEU A 23 18.14 6.43 58.16
C LEU A 23 17.40 7.74 58.44
N ILE A 24 16.33 7.61 59.23
CA ILE A 24 15.82 8.63 60.13
C ILE A 24 16.60 8.48 61.45
N ALA A 25 16.97 9.62 62.04
CA ALA A 25 17.02 9.92 63.48
C ALA A 25 18.36 10.53 63.96
N MET A 26 18.33 11.86 64.12
CA MET A 26 18.81 12.52 65.33
C MET A 26 17.57 13.26 65.89
N THR A 27 16.87 12.74 66.90
CA THR A 27 17.03 13.01 68.36
C THR A 27 17.13 14.50 68.69
N LEU A 28 16.47 15.10 69.68
CA LEU A 28 15.46 14.78 70.70
C LEU A 28 15.27 16.14 71.43
N GLY A 29 14.06 16.50 71.87
CA GLY A 29 13.91 17.71 72.68
C GLY A 29 12.49 18.16 72.97
N ASN A 30 11.69 17.31 73.61
CA ASN A 30 10.49 17.73 74.32
C ASN A 30 10.89 18.50 75.59
N VAL A 31 10.48 19.78 75.71
CA VAL A 31 10.15 20.40 77.01
C VAL A 31 8.90 21.23 76.82
N ALA A 32 7.93 20.98 77.71
CA ALA A 32 6.59 21.54 77.70
C ALA A 32 6.49 22.87 78.48
N LEU A 33 5.32 23.50 78.29
CA LEU A 33 4.64 24.53 79.09
C LEU A 33 5.03 26.00 78.84
N HIS A 34 4.12 26.73 78.17
CA HIS A 34 3.44 27.85 78.84
C HIS A 34 2.06 28.10 78.22
N GLN A 35 1.06 28.13 79.09
CA GLN A 35 -0.31 28.54 78.81
C GLN A 35 -0.33 30.01 78.39
N TRP A 36 -1.09 30.33 77.34
CA TRP A 36 -1.67 31.66 77.17
C TRP A 36 -3.16 31.53 76.91
N SER A 37 -3.92 32.20 77.77
CA SER A 37 -5.36 32.35 77.74
C SER A 37 -5.67 33.69 77.09
N SER A 38 -6.53 33.66 76.08
CA SER A 38 -7.33 34.81 75.64
C SER A 38 -8.29 34.33 74.55
N GLU A 39 -9.58 34.25 74.85
CA GLU A 39 -10.62 34.18 73.81
C GLU A 39 -10.61 35.47 72.98
N PRO A 40 -10.93 35.36 71.68
CA PRO A 40 -11.68 36.45 71.04
C PRO A 40 -12.93 35.96 70.29
N ALA A 41 -14.03 36.56 70.71
CA ALA A 41 -15.21 37.00 69.97
C ALA A 41 -15.77 36.13 68.81
N TYR A 42 -16.96 35.59 69.05
CA TYR A 42 -17.89 35.13 68.01
C TYR A 42 -18.33 36.30 67.11
N VAL A 43 -18.01 36.23 65.82
CA VAL A 43 -18.57 37.12 64.79
C VAL A 43 -19.64 36.32 64.03
N PRO A 44 -20.91 36.76 64.01
CA PRO A 44 -21.94 36.05 63.25
C PRO A 44 -21.68 36.20 61.74
N THR A 45 -21.54 35.07 61.06
CA THR A 45 -21.43 35.01 59.59
C THR A 45 -22.77 35.42 58.97
N VAL A 46 -22.78 36.54 58.25
CA VAL A 46 -23.92 36.92 57.40
C VAL A 46 -23.93 35.97 56.19
N ILE A 47 -24.94 35.12 56.11
CA ILE A 47 -25.19 34.28 54.93
C ILE A 47 -25.80 35.20 53.85
N PRO A 48 -25.20 35.32 52.65
CA PRO A 48 -25.83 36.07 51.57
C PRO A 48 -27.12 35.37 51.16
N GLN A 49 -28.22 36.11 51.05
CA GLN A 49 -29.43 35.60 50.42
C GLN A 49 -29.13 35.31 48.95
N LEU A 50 -29.38 34.07 48.52
CA LEU A 50 -29.36 33.67 47.12
C LEU A 50 -30.37 34.52 46.34
N THR A 51 -29.88 35.47 45.57
CA THR A 51 -30.64 36.08 44.48
C THR A 51 -30.92 35.01 43.42
N GLN A 52 -32.16 34.95 42.95
CA GLN A 52 -32.58 34.05 41.88
C GLN A 52 -31.63 34.16 40.68
N ALA A 53 -30.82 33.12 40.47
CA ALA A 53 -30.06 32.96 39.25
C ALA A 53 -31.06 32.74 38.11
N THR A 54 -31.07 33.66 37.16
CA THR A 54 -31.75 33.47 35.88
C THR A 54 -31.17 32.24 35.20
N SER A 55 -32.06 31.32 34.81
CA SER A 55 -31.75 30.13 34.02
C SER A 55 -31.21 30.55 32.64
N GLU A 56 -29.91 30.80 32.54
CA GLU A 56 -29.22 30.74 31.25
C GLU A 56 -29.04 29.26 30.90
N ALA A 57 -29.76 28.83 29.87
CA ALA A 57 -29.62 27.49 29.33
C ALA A 57 -28.18 27.31 28.84
N PHE A 58 -27.45 26.38 29.47
CA PHE A 58 -26.17 25.93 28.95
C PHE A 58 -26.39 25.37 27.54
N PRO A 59 -25.57 25.74 26.54
CA PRO A 59 -25.67 25.13 25.22
C PRO A 59 -25.42 23.63 25.37
N GLU A 60 -26.37 22.84 24.87
CA GLU A 60 -26.26 21.38 24.77
C GLU A 60 -24.90 21.02 24.14
N PRO A 61 -24.16 20.05 24.69
CA PRO A 61 -22.93 19.58 24.07
C PRO A 61 -23.27 19.09 22.66
N VAL A 62 -22.75 19.77 21.65
CA VAL A 62 -22.85 19.33 20.26
C VAL A 62 -22.04 18.03 20.18
N MET A 63 -22.73 16.89 20.27
CA MET A 63 -22.12 15.60 20.00
C MET A 63 -21.45 15.69 18.63
N PRO A 64 -20.18 15.26 18.47
CA PRO A 64 -19.56 15.25 17.16
C PRO A 64 -20.49 14.47 16.24
N MET A 65 -20.95 15.14 15.19
CA MET A 65 -21.77 14.52 14.16
C MET A 65 -20.98 13.30 13.68
N PHE A 66 -21.49 12.09 13.90
CA PHE A 66 -20.93 10.88 13.32
C PHE A 66 -21.12 10.99 11.80
N ILE A 67 -20.18 11.64 11.12
CA ILE A 67 -20.13 11.66 9.66
C ILE A 67 -19.82 10.22 9.28
N LYS A 68 -20.79 9.52 8.69
CA LYS A 68 -20.52 8.22 8.08
C LYS A 68 -19.39 8.41 7.06
N PRO A 69 -18.33 7.60 7.09
CA PRO A 69 -17.25 7.73 6.14
C PRO A 69 -17.82 7.63 4.71
N GLU A 70 -17.54 8.64 3.89
CA GLU A 70 -17.81 8.53 2.45
C GLU A 70 -16.97 7.39 1.87
N PRO A 71 -17.48 6.64 0.87
CA PRO A 71 -16.71 5.58 0.24
C PRO A 71 -15.36 6.10 -0.28
N ILE A 72 -14.29 5.32 -0.07
CA ILE A 72 -12.96 5.59 -0.63
C ILE A 72 -12.80 4.77 -1.90
N THR A 73 -12.33 5.39 -2.97
CA THR A 73 -12.10 4.75 -4.26
C THR A 73 -10.61 4.71 -4.60
N LEU A 74 -10.11 3.50 -4.86
CA LEU A 74 -8.75 3.24 -5.35
C LEU A 74 -8.83 2.75 -6.80
N LEU A 75 -7.85 3.10 -7.63
CA LEU A 75 -7.70 2.56 -8.98
C LEU A 75 -6.32 1.94 -9.12
N PHE A 76 -6.25 0.64 -9.40
CA PHE A 76 -5.02 -0.06 -9.71
C PHE A 76 -4.92 -0.28 -11.21
N VAL A 77 -3.76 0.02 -11.80
CA VAL A 77 -3.43 -0.32 -13.18
C VAL A 77 -2.19 -1.20 -13.23
N GLY A 78 -2.10 -1.98 -14.30
CA GLY A 78 -1.00 -2.90 -14.53
C GLY A 78 0.31 -2.23 -14.93
N ASP A 79 1.13 -2.97 -15.67
CA ASP A 79 2.52 -2.62 -15.91
C ASP A 79 2.67 -1.38 -16.80
N ILE A 80 3.43 -0.39 -16.31
CA ILE A 80 3.83 0.83 -17.03
C ILE A 80 5.31 0.75 -17.34
N MET A 81 5.63 0.57 -18.62
CA MET A 81 6.98 0.63 -19.18
C MET A 81 7.07 1.81 -20.16
N LEU A 82 7.96 2.77 -19.86
CA LEU A 82 8.05 4.06 -20.55
C LEU A 82 9.31 4.23 -21.41
N ASP A 83 10.01 3.13 -21.70
CA ASP A 83 11.20 3.08 -22.55
C ASP A 83 10.89 2.48 -23.93
N ARG A 84 11.92 2.15 -24.72
CA ARG A 84 11.85 1.46 -26.00
C ARG A 84 10.84 2.13 -26.94
N GLN A 85 9.95 1.37 -27.56
CA GLN A 85 9.02 1.94 -28.52
C GLN A 85 8.03 2.91 -27.87
N VAL A 86 7.78 2.84 -26.55
CA VAL A 86 6.91 3.81 -25.86
C VAL A 86 7.57 5.19 -25.86
N ALA A 87 8.86 5.24 -25.51
CA ALA A 87 9.66 6.46 -25.59
C ALA A 87 9.78 6.97 -27.03
N GLU A 88 10.08 6.10 -27.99
CA GLU A 88 10.18 6.48 -29.42
C GLU A 88 8.87 7.04 -29.96
N ARG A 89 7.73 6.43 -29.61
CA ARG A 89 6.39 6.89 -30.02
C ARG A 89 6.10 8.27 -29.44
N SER A 90 6.44 8.51 -28.18
CA SER A 90 6.28 9.80 -27.51
C SER A 90 7.16 10.89 -28.15
N GLN A 91 8.42 10.56 -28.45
CA GLN A 91 9.34 11.47 -29.15
C GLN A 91 8.84 11.81 -30.56
N LYS A 92 8.37 10.80 -31.31
CA LYS A 92 7.81 10.99 -32.66
C LYS A 92 6.54 11.84 -32.64
N ALA A 93 5.68 11.65 -31.63
CA ALA A 93 4.50 12.47 -31.40
C ALA A 93 4.85 13.89 -30.93
N LYS A 94 6.09 14.11 -30.46
CA LYS A 94 6.54 15.34 -29.78
C LYS A 94 5.67 15.67 -28.56
N ASP A 95 5.20 14.62 -27.89
CA ASP A 95 4.34 14.73 -26.72
C ASP A 95 4.69 13.62 -25.71
N PRO A 96 5.29 13.94 -24.55
CA PRO A 96 5.60 12.95 -23.53
C PRO A 96 4.35 12.35 -22.88
N ALA A 97 3.17 12.98 -23.02
CA ALA A 97 1.89 12.43 -22.59
C ALA A 97 1.27 11.48 -23.62
N TYR A 98 1.93 11.21 -24.76
CA TYR A 98 1.43 10.33 -25.82
C TYR A 98 0.81 9.02 -25.30
N PRO A 99 1.43 8.26 -24.38
CA PRO A 99 0.84 6.99 -23.92
C PRO A 99 -0.54 7.16 -23.29
N PHE A 100 -0.85 8.31 -22.70
CA PHE A 100 -2.09 8.52 -21.96
C PHE A 100 -3.24 9.11 -22.80
N GLN A 101 -2.97 9.55 -24.03
CA GLN A 101 -3.92 10.33 -24.84
C GLN A 101 -5.23 9.61 -25.23
N LYS A 102 -5.28 8.28 -25.12
CA LYS A 102 -6.48 7.48 -25.45
C LYS A 102 -7.36 7.16 -24.26
N LEU A 103 -6.96 7.58 -23.06
CA LEU A 103 -7.78 7.49 -21.87
C LEU A 103 -8.80 8.63 -21.83
N PRO A 104 -9.92 8.45 -21.11
CA PRO A 104 -10.80 9.56 -20.79
C PRO A 104 -10.02 10.68 -20.07
N VAL A 105 -10.36 11.94 -20.39
CA VAL A 105 -9.71 13.09 -19.76
C VAL A 105 -9.88 13.03 -18.24
N GLY A 106 -8.75 13.09 -17.53
CA GLY A 106 -8.74 13.04 -16.07
C GLY A 106 -9.18 11.71 -15.46
N TRP A 107 -9.06 10.60 -16.19
CA TRP A 107 -9.52 9.27 -15.73
C TRP A 107 -9.01 8.88 -14.34
N PHE A 108 -7.70 9.03 -14.07
CA PHE A 108 -7.14 8.75 -12.74
C PHE A 108 -7.66 9.70 -11.65
N LYS A 109 -8.01 10.94 -12.01
CA LYS A 109 -8.54 11.96 -11.08
C LYS A 109 -10.01 11.74 -10.70
N GLN A 110 -10.65 10.70 -11.24
CA GLN A 110 -12.02 10.33 -10.89
C GLN A 110 -12.10 9.43 -9.65
N VAL A 111 -10.95 8.96 -9.14
CA VAL A 111 -10.84 8.20 -7.90
C VAL A 111 -10.08 9.00 -6.84
N ASP A 112 -10.11 8.53 -5.59
CA ASP A 112 -9.38 9.18 -4.49
C ASP A 112 -7.88 8.86 -4.49
N TYR A 113 -7.48 7.73 -5.08
CA TYR A 113 -6.09 7.32 -5.15
C TYR A 113 -5.81 6.36 -6.31
N ALA A 114 -4.86 6.66 -7.18
CA ALA A 114 -4.45 5.83 -8.30
C ALA A 114 -3.05 5.22 -8.10
N ILE A 115 -2.94 3.90 -8.32
CA ILE A 115 -1.77 3.08 -8.05
C ILE A 115 -1.36 2.32 -9.33
N ALA A 116 -0.07 2.29 -9.64
CA ALA A 116 0.47 1.56 -10.79
C ALA A 116 1.74 0.76 -10.44
N ASN A 117 2.07 -0.25 -11.25
CA ASN A 117 3.43 -0.78 -11.31
C ASN A 117 4.26 0.04 -12.29
N LEU A 118 5.33 0.70 -11.83
CA LEU A 118 6.27 1.42 -12.69
C LEU A 118 7.50 0.53 -12.94
N GLU A 119 7.49 -0.14 -14.08
CA GLU A 119 8.37 -1.27 -14.40
C GLU A 119 9.71 -0.83 -14.99
N GLY A 120 10.48 -0.09 -14.21
CA GLY A 120 11.80 0.40 -14.59
C GLY A 120 12.25 1.61 -13.78
N PRO A 121 13.54 1.96 -13.83
CA PRO A 121 14.07 3.10 -13.09
C PRO A 121 13.84 4.40 -13.87
N VAL A 122 13.45 5.46 -13.16
CA VAL A 122 13.44 6.82 -13.69
C VAL A 122 14.74 7.53 -13.34
N THR A 123 15.65 7.65 -14.30
CA THR A 123 16.98 8.23 -14.05
C THR A 123 17.62 8.76 -15.33
N ASP A 124 18.45 9.81 -15.19
CA ASP A 124 19.35 10.30 -16.24
C ASP A 124 20.73 9.61 -16.21
N LYS A 125 20.95 8.67 -15.29
CA LYS A 125 22.20 7.92 -15.14
C LYS A 125 22.09 6.56 -15.83
N ARG A 126 22.75 6.43 -16.98
CA ARG A 126 22.85 5.14 -17.67
C ARG A 126 24.11 4.38 -17.25
N ARG A 127 23.97 3.09 -16.98
CA ARG A 127 25.09 2.16 -16.80
C ARG A 127 25.20 1.18 -17.97
N PRO A 128 26.34 0.48 -18.13
CA PRO A 128 26.39 -0.64 -19.05
C PRO A 128 25.34 -1.70 -18.68
N PRO A 129 24.56 -2.21 -19.65
CA PRO A 129 23.50 -3.17 -19.37
C PRO A 129 24.08 -4.51 -18.89
N GLU A 130 23.48 -5.10 -17.86
CA GLU A 130 23.83 -6.43 -17.33
C GLU A 130 22.92 -7.54 -17.87
N LYS A 131 21.80 -7.16 -18.49
CA LYS A 131 20.83 -8.07 -19.13
C LYS A 131 20.37 -7.53 -20.49
N THR A 132 19.76 -8.39 -21.30
CA THR A 132 19.34 -8.06 -22.67
C THR A 132 18.25 -6.98 -22.72
N ILE A 133 17.36 -6.98 -21.74
CA ILE A 133 16.28 -5.99 -21.60
C ILE A 133 16.67 -5.08 -20.43
N ASP A 134 17.02 -3.84 -20.74
CA ASP A 134 17.56 -2.87 -19.78
C ASP A 134 16.89 -1.51 -19.99
N PHE A 135 15.99 -1.15 -19.09
CA PHE A 135 15.17 0.05 -19.16
C PHE A 135 15.80 1.25 -18.45
N GLN A 136 15.54 2.43 -19.00
CA GLN A 136 15.84 3.72 -18.40
C GLN A 136 14.74 4.71 -18.79
N PHE A 137 13.88 5.07 -17.85
CA PHE A 137 12.85 6.08 -18.09
C PHE A 137 13.44 7.48 -17.92
N ASP A 138 13.22 8.33 -18.91
CA ASP A 138 13.65 9.73 -18.86
C ASP A 138 12.91 10.48 -17.71
N PRO A 139 13.61 11.23 -16.83
CA PRO A 139 12.96 11.97 -15.73
C PRO A 139 11.82 12.92 -16.14
N SER A 140 11.75 13.32 -17.42
CA SER A 140 10.65 14.09 -18.02
C SER A 140 9.29 13.40 -17.94
N VAL A 141 9.22 12.09 -17.66
CA VAL A 141 7.94 11.38 -17.47
C VAL A 141 7.28 11.70 -16.13
N ILE A 142 8.05 12.13 -15.12
CA ILE A 142 7.54 12.33 -13.75
C ILE A 142 6.44 13.41 -13.70
N PRO A 143 6.62 14.61 -14.30
CA PRO A 143 5.54 15.59 -14.38
C PRO A 143 4.28 15.05 -15.06
N ILE A 144 4.44 14.18 -16.07
CA ILE A 144 3.31 13.58 -16.79
C ILE A 144 2.55 12.60 -15.89
N LEU A 145 3.23 11.69 -15.19
CA LEU A 145 2.60 10.78 -14.23
C LEU A 145 1.77 11.55 -13.19
N LYS A 146 2.35 12.63 -12.64
CA LYS A 146 1.66 13.51 -11.70
C LYS A 146 0.48 14.24 -12.34
N GLU A 147 0.65 14.79 -13.54
CA GLU A 147 -0.41 15.51 -14.25
C GLU A 147 -1.60 14.61 -14.57
N GLN A 148 -1.36 13.36 -14.95
CA GLN A 148 -2.41 12.38 -15.20
C GLN A 148 -3.20 12.06 -13.93
N GLY A 149 -2.57 12.18 -12.75
CA GLY A 149 -3.18 11.92 -11.44
C GLY A 149 -2.83 10.54 -10.88
N ILE A 150 -1.64 10.02 -11.20
CA ILE A 150 -1.11 8.82 -10.52
C ILE A 150 -0.54 9.25 -9.17
N ASP A 151 -1.03 8.64 -8.09
CA ASP A 151 -0.65 9.01 -6.72
C ASP A 151 0.44 8.11 -6.14
N ALA A 152 0.46 6.83 -6.52
CA ALA A 152 1.43 5.87 -6.02
C ALA A 152 1.96 4.93 -7.09
N VAL A 153 3.22 4.51 -6.94
CA VAL A 153 3.85 3.52 -7.81
C VAL A 153 4.61 2.47 -7.03
N SER A 154 4.46 1.21 -7.44
CA SER A 154 5.34 0.13 -7.03
C SER A 154 6.64 0.17 -7.85
N GLN A 155 7.77 0.00 -7.18
CA GLN A 155 9.10 -0.27 -7.76
C GLN A 155 9.61 -1.67 -7.37
N ALA A 156 8.74 -2.55 -6.86
CA ALA A 156 9.05 -3.96 -6.66
C ALA A 156 8.79 -4.74 -7.95
N ASN A 157 9.72 -4.66 -8.90
CA ASN A 157 9.67 -5.43 -10.14
C ASN A 157 11.07 -5.78 -10.63
N ASN A 158 11.15 -6.76 -11.53
CA ASN A 158 12.38 -7.29 -12.10
C ASN A 158 13.21 -6.27 -12.91
N HIS A 159 12.62 -5.11 -13.22
CA HIS A 159 13.24 -4.04 -13.99
C HIS A 159 13.67 -2.83 -13.16
N ALA A 160 13.37 -2.77 -11.86
CA ALA A 160 13.66 -1.58 -11.05
C ALA A 160 15.17 -1.31 -10.87
N LEU A 161 16.03 -2.31 -11.02
CA LEU A 161 17.49 -2.22 -10.95
C LEU A 161 18.18 -2.28 -12.32
N ASP A 162 17.49 -2.01 -13.42
CA ASP A 162 18.11 -2.01 -14.76
C ASP A 162 19.29 -1.05 -14.82
N GLN A 163 19.12 0.16 -14.29
CA GLN A 163 20.20 1.14 -14.11
C GLN A 163 20.95 1.00 -12.76
N GLY A 164 20.85 -0.17 -12.14
CA GLY A 164 21.50 -0.53 -10.88
C GLY A 164 20.90 0.20 -9.69
N ARG A 165 21.53 0.03 -8.52
CA ARG A 165 21.06 0.64 -7.27
C ARG A 165 20.99 2.17 -7.37
N ILE A 166 21.95 2.79 -8.07
CA ILE A 166 21.98 4.24 -8.31
C ILE A 166 20.73 4.69 -9.08
N GLY A 167 20.31 3.95 -10.11
CA GLY A 167 19.11 4.29 -10.89
C GLY A 167 17.81 4.09 -10.10
N SER A 168 17.72 3.02 -9.31
CA SER A 168 16.56 2.76 -8.44
C SER A 168 16.41 3.81 -7.34
N GLU A 169 17.51 4.22 -6.69
CA GLU A 169 17.52 5.28 -5.67
C GLU A 169 17.18 6.65 -6.27
N ASP A 170 17.70 6.96 -7.46
CA ASP A 170 17.39 8.18 -8.19
C ASP A 170 15.90 8.24 -8.56
N SER A 171 15.36 7.11 -9.05
CA SER A 171 13.94 6.93 -9.35
C SER A 171 13.07 7.22 -8.13
N ARG A 172 13.32 6.51 -7.00
CA ARG A 172 12.58 6.71 -5.76
C ARG A 172 12.64 8.15 -5.28
N THR A 173 13.83 8.74 -5.26
CA THR A 173 14.04 10.11 -4.78
C THR A 173 13.26 11.12 -5.62
N ARG A 174 13.32 11.01 -6.96
CA ARG A 174 12.65 11.97 -7.86
C ARG A 174 11.13 11.81 -7.86
N LEU A 175 10.63 10.58 -7.83
CA LEU A 175 9.21 10.29 -7.74
C LEU A 175 8.62 10.82 -6.42
N GLN A 176 9.30 10.57 -5.30
CA GLN A 176 8.90 11.11 -3.99
C GLN A 176 8.98 12.63 -3.95
N ALA A 177 10.02 13.24 -4.53
CA ALA A 177 10.14 14.70 -4.62
C ALA A 177 9.03 15.33 -5.47
N ALA A 178 8.49 14.59 -6.44
CA ALA A 178 7.31 15.00 -7.21
C ALA A 178 5.99 14.78 -6.45
N GLY A 179 6.00 14.11 -5.30
CA GLY A 179 4.84 13.86 -4.46
C GLY A 179 4.12 12.54 -4.75
N LEU A 180 4.73 11.62 -5.50
CA LEU A 180 4.22 10.26 -5.63
C LEU A 180 4.63 9.43 -4.41
N LEU A 181 3.73 8.60 -3.91
CA LEU A 181 4.06 7.58 -2.93
C LEU A 181 4.79 6.43 -3.65
N VAL A 182 5.98 6.08 -3.19
CA VAL A 182 6.78 5.01 -3.78
C VAL A 182 6.96 3.89 -2.77
N PHE A 183 6.63 2.67 -3.17
CA PHE A 183 6.73 1.47 -2.35
C PHE A 183 7.32 0.32 -3.15
N GLY A 184 7.75 -0.74 -2.47
CA GLY A 184 8.40 -1.90 -3.10
C GLY A 184 9.87 -1.71 -3.44
N ASP A 185 10.64 -2.79 -3.43
CA ASP A 185 12.03 -2.89 -3.91
C ASP A 185 12.19 -4.20 -4.70
N GLN A 186 13.12 -4.25 -5.66
CA GLN A 186 13.34 -5.47 -6.43
C GLN A 186 13.92 -6.63 -5.60
N VAL A 187 14.67 -6.31 -4.53
CA VAL A 187 15.49 -7.28 -3.78
C VAL A 187 15.04 -7.42 -2.31
N HIS A 188 14.43 -6.38 -1.73
CA HIS A 188 14.13 -6.35 -0.31
C HIS A 188 12.62 -6.39 -0.04
N ASP A 189 12.19 -7.37 0.76
CA ASP A 189 10.81 -7.52 1.23
C ASP A 189 10.60 -6.92 2.65
N ASP A 190 11.51 -6.03 3.08
CA ASP A 190 11.54 -5.41 4.41
C ASP A 190 10.81 -4.05 4.46
N ALA A 191 11.15 -3.19 5.41
CA ALA A 191 10.52 -1.88 5.58
C ALA A 191 10.58 -0.99 4.32
N ILE A 192 11.53 -1.20 3.40
CA ILE A 192 11.62 -0.45 2.12
C ILE A 192 10.45 -0.82 1.18
N ALA A 193 9.91 -2.03 1.33
CA ALA A 193 8.77 -2.49 0.55
C ALA A 193 7.46 -1.77 0.92
N LEU A 194 7.38 -1.22 2.14
CA LEU A 194 6.18 -0.59 2.71
C LEU A 194 6.20 0.94 2.56
N ALA A 195 5.07 1.50 2.12
CA ALA A 195 4.76 2.92 2.28
C ALA A 195 3.34 3.11 2.83
N THR A 196 3.13 4.18 3.59
CA THR A 196 1.82 4.49 4.18
C THR A 196 1.34 5.87 3.76
N THR A 197 0.03 6.03 3.69
CA THR A 197 -0.63 7.32 3.41
C THR A 197 -1.99 7.39 4.11
N THR A 198 -2.61 8.56 4.14
CA THR A 198 -3.97 8.76 4.65
C THR A 198 -4.87 9.27 3.53
N ILE A 199 -5.94 8.54 3.24
CA ILE A 199 -6.92 8.88 2.21
C ILE A 199 -8.26 9.07 2.92
N ARG A 200 -8.85 10.26 2.80
CA ARG A 200 -10.11 10.65 3.49
C ARG A 200 -10.13 10.29 4.99
N GLY A 201 -9.00 10.44 5.67
CA GLY A 201 -8.86 10.19 7.11
C GLY A 201 -8.65 8.71 7.50
N GLN A 202 -8.63 7.78 6.55
CA GLN A 202 -8.28 6.37 6.80
C GLN A 202 -6.84 6.11 6.37
N ARG A 203 -6.11 5.30 7.14
CA ARG A 203 -4.70 4.97 6.91
C ARG A 203 -4.58 3.77 6.00
N PHE A 204 -3.75 3.88 4.98
CA PHE A 204 -3.46 2.82 4.01
C PHE A 204 -1.99 2.46 4.08
N ALA A 205 -1.71 1.16 4.04
CA ALA A 205 -0.39 0.60 3.82
C ALA A 205 -0.35 -0.07 2.44
N PHE A 206 0.61 0.35 1.61
CA PHE A 206 0.93 -0.28 0.34
C PHE A 206 2.27 -0.99 0.46
N ILE A 207 2.30 -2.27 0.14
CA ILE A 207 3.49 -3.11 0.17
C ILE A 207 3.75 -3.63 -1.24
N GLY A 208 5.01 -3.61 -1.69
CA GLY A 208 5.40 -4.13 -2.99
C GLY A 208 6.44 -5.23 -2.84
N PHE A 209 6.18 -6.42 -3.38
CA PHE A 209 7.18 -7.50 -3.42
C PHE A 209 7.40 -8.00 -4.84
N ASN A 210 8.62 -8.46 -5.09
CA ASN A 210 9.06 -9.00 -6.37
C ASN A 210 9.55 -10.44 -6.20
N THR A 211 8.88 -11.39 -6.86
CA THR A 211 9.23 -12.82 -6.75
C THR A 211 9.64 -13.47 -8.08
N THR A 212 9.96 -12.65 -9.08
CA THR A 212 10.46 -13.13 -10.39
C THR A 212 11.92 -13.56 -10.33
N ASP A 213 12.73 -12.86 -9.54
CA ASP A 213 14.17 -13.05 -9.47
C ASP A 213 14.57 -13.95 -8.29
N ASN A 214 13.81 -13.88 -7.19
CA ASN A 214 14.04 -14.59 -5.94
C ASN A 214 12.70 -15.01 -5.33
N PRO A 215 12.64 -16.08 -4.51
CA PRO A 215 11.44 -16.37 -3.74
C PRO A 215 11.17 -15.27 -2.69
N LEU A 216 9.91 -15.12 -2.29
CA LEU A 216 9.52 -14.22 -1.20
C LEU A 216 10.31 -14.55 0.08
N ASP A 217 10.97 -13.55 0.68
CA ASP A 217 11.54 -13.70 2.02
C ASP A 217 10.41 -13.67 3.05
N LEU A 218 9.93 -14.85 3.44
CA LEU A 218 8.79 -14.98 4.35
C LEU A 218 9.02 -14.31 5.72
N VAL A 219 10.27 -14.20 6.20
CA VAL A 219 10.56 -13.58 7.49
C VAL A 219 10.46 -12.06 7.35
N ALA A 220 11.10 -11.49 6.33
CA ALA A 220 11.02 -10.07 6.05
C ALA A 220 9.58 -9.65 5.71
N ALA A 221 8.93 -10.37 4.79
CA ALA A 221 7.56 -10.09 4.37
C ALA A 221 6.56 -10.16 5.54
N SER A 222 6.69 -11.16 6.42
CA SER A 222 5.85 -11.27 7.61
C SER A 222 6.06 -10.09 8.57
N SER A 223 7.32 -9.69 8.79
CA SER A 223 7.64 -8.50 9.59
C SER A 223 7.03 -7.23 9.00
N THR A 224 7.12 -7.07 7.68
CA THR A 224 6.56 -5.92 6.94
C THR A 224 5.04 -5.89 7.03
N LEU A 225 4.36 -7.03 6.91
CA LEU A 225 2.91 -7.14 7.07
C LEU A 225 2.46 -6.82 8.50
N VAL A 226 3.15 -7.33 9.52
CA VAL A 226 2.87 -6.98 10.93
C VAL A 226 3.04 -5.48 11.16
N GLN A 227 4.09 -4.88 10.61
CA GLN A 227 4.30 -3.43 10.68
C GLN A 227 3.16 -2.66 10.01
N ALA A 228 2.72 -3.09 8.83
CA ALA A 228 1.61 -2.49 8.10
C ALA A 228 0.30 -2.57 8.89
N GLN A 229 -0.04 -3.74 9.44
CA GLN A 229 -1.25 -3.93 10.26
C GLN A 229 -1.27 -3.06 11.51
N SER A 230 -0.10 -2.77 12.10
CA SER A 230 -0.02 -1.89 13.27
C SER A 230 -0.22 -0.40 12.94
N SER A 231 -0.02 -0.01 11.67
CA SER A 231 0.09 1.39 11.25
C SER A 231 -0.97 1.83 10.23
N ALA A 232 -1.77 0.91 9.69
CA ALA A 232 -2.83 1.18 8.73
C ALA A 232 -4.16 0.52 9.08
N ASP A 233 -5.24 1.04 8.50
CA ASP A 233 -6.58 0.47 8.59
C ASP A 233 -6.84 -0.50 7.42
N HIS A 234 -6.13 -0.31 6.30
CA HIS A 234 -6.17 -1.18 5.11
C HIS A 234 -4.74 -1.53 4.66
N VAL A 235 -4.47 -2.82 4.47
CA VAL A 235 -3.18 -3.33 4.00
C VAL A 235 -3.33 -3.93 2.60
N ILE A 236 -2.68 -3.31 1.61
CA ILE A 236 -2.72 -3.73 0.22
C ILE A 236 -1.33 -4.17 -0.22
N VAL A 237 -1.24 -5.36 -0.80
CA VAL A 237 0.01 -5.89 -1.36
C VAL A 237 -0.07 -5.87 -2.89
N TYR A 238 0.90 -5.25 -3.54
CA TYR A 238 1.10 -5.30 -4.98
C TYR A 238 2.28 -6.23 -5.29
N MET A 239 2.02 -7.33 -6.00
CA MET A 239 2.98 -8.37 -6.31
C MET A 239 3.44 -8.29 -7.76
N HIS A 240 4.73 -8.47 -7.98
CA HIS A 240 5.31 -8.67 -9.32
C HIS A 240 5.89 -10.08 -9.37
N TRP A 241 5.20 -11.00 -10.06
CA TRP A 241 5.40 -12.44 -9.81
C TRP A 241 5.03 -13.38 -10.96
N GLY A 242 5.40 -14.65 -10.80
CA GLY A 242 4.95 -15.72 -11.67
C GLY A 242 5.58 -15.71 -13.06
N PRO A 243 5.17 -16.63 -13.95
CA PRO A 243 5.71 -16.72 -15.30
C PRO A 243 5.01 -15.76 -16.29
N GLU A 244 5.78 -15.14 -17.17
CA GLU A 244 5.27 -14.37 -18.31
C GLU A 244 4.34 -15.20 -19.22
N TYR A 245 3.35 -14.51 -19.79
CA TYR A 245 2.46 -14.99 -20.85
C TYR A 245 1.65 -16.24 -20.47
N LYS A 246 1.15 -16.27 -19.23
CA LYS A 246 0.21 -17.27 -18.73
C LYS A 246 -1.08 -16.62 -18.27
N ASN A 247 -2.21 -17.17 -18.68
CA ASN A 247 -3.54 -16.73 -18.24
C ASN A 247 -4.01 -17.39 -16.92
N ARG A 248 -3.20 -18.29 -16.33
CA ARG A 248 -3.46 -18.88 -15.03
C ARG A 248 -2.19 -18.87 -14.19
N PRO A 249 -2.26 -18.44 -12.92
CA PRO A 249 -1.13 -18.52 -12.01
C PRO A 249 -0.79 -19.99 -11.73
N PRO A 250 0.49 -20.34 -11.58
CA PRO A 250 0.87 -21.66 -11.07
C PRO A 250 0.46 -21.80 -9.60
N ALA A 251 0.35 -23.05 -9.12
CA ALA A 251 -0.08 -23.33 -7.75
C ALA A 251 0.83 -22.70 -6.67
N SER A 252 2.11 -22.43 -6.97
CA SER A 252 3.01 -21.70 -6.07
C SER A 252 2.56 -20.26 -5.84
N ILE A 253 2.17 -19.54 -6.91
CA ILE A 253 1.68 -18.16 -6.82
C ILE A 253 0.34 -18.10 -6.09
N ILE A 254 -0.54 -19.09 -6.31
CA ILE A 254 -1.80 -19.20 -5.54
C ILE A 254 -1.50 -19.32 -4.03
N LYS A 255 -0.58 -20.21 -3.65
CA LYS A 255 -0.20 -20.39 -2.25
C LYS A 255 0.48 -19.16 -1.65
N GLU A 256 1.32 -18.48 -2.42
CA GLU A 256 1.97 -17.23 -2.00
C GLU A 256 0.94 -16.12 -1.77
N ALA A 257 -0.03 -15.95 -2.67
CA ALA A 257 -1.10 -14.97 -2.52
C ALA A 257 -1.99 -15.23 -1.29
N GLN A 258 -2.38 -16.50 -1.08
CA GLN A 258 -3.14 -16.91 0.10
C GLN A 258 -2.33 -16.72 1.40
N TRP A 259 -1.01 -16.96 1.35
CA TRP A 259 -0.12 -16.71 2.48
C TRP A 259 -0.09 -15.23 2.86
N LEU A 260 -0.06 -14.30 1.89
CA LEU A 260 -0.13 -12.86 2.16
C LEU A 260 -1.44 -12.47 2.88
N ILE A 261 -2.57 -13.00 2.44
CA ILE A 261 -3.87 -12.80 3.10
C ILE A 261 -3.85 -13.36 4.53
N ASP A 262 -3.31 -14.57 4.72
CA ASP A 262 -3.18 -15.20 6.04
C ASP A 262 -2.29 -14.42 7.01
N HIS A 263 -1.37 -13.62 6.49
CA HIS A 263 -0.42 -12.82 7.27
C HIS A 263 -0.80 -11.33 7.33
N GLY A 264 -2.00 -10.97 6.90
CA GLY A 264 -2.58 -9.67 7.22
C GLY A 264 -2.87 -8.73 6.06
N ALA A 265 -2.63 -9.15 4.81
CA ALA A 265 -3.11 -8.40 3.65
C ALA A 265 -4.64 -8.42 3.58
N ASP A 266 -5.25 -7.31 3.18
CA ASP A 266 -6.69 -7.19 2.93
C ASP A 266 -7.02 -7.32 1.44
N ILE A 267 -6.11 -6.89 0.57
CA ILE A 267 -6.21 -6.97 -0.89
C ILE A 267 -4.84 -7.35 -1.43
N VAL A 268 -4.81 -8.29 -2.38
CA VAL A 268 -3.60 -8.61 -3.15
C VAL A 268 -3.86 -8.30 -4.63
N ILE A 269 -2.99 -7.50 -5.23
CA ILE A 269 -3.00 -7.14 -6.66
C ILE A 269 -1.70 -7.63 -7.28
N GLY A 270 -1.76 -8.31 -8.42
CA GLY A 270 -0.57 -8.79 -9.13
C GLY A 270 -0.33 -8.10 -10.47
N GLY A 271 0.93 -8.14 -10.91
CA GLY A 271 1.42 -7.81 -12.26
C GLY A 271 2.57 -8.74 -12.63
N HIS A 272 3.31 -8.45 -13.72
CA HIS A 272 4.39 -9.24 -14.34
C HIS A 272 4.01 -10.21 -15.47
N PRO A 273 2.97 -11.07 -15.39
CA PRO A 273 2.70 -12.01 -16.48
C PRO A 273 2.43 -11.35 -17.84
N HIS A 274 2.24 -10.03 -17.87
CA HIS A 274 1.81 -9.20 -19.01
C HIS A 274 0.47 -9.62 -19.63
N TRP A 275 -0.17 -10.65 -19.08
CA TRP A 275 -1.50 -11.14 -19.39
C TRP A 275 -2.38 -10.96 -18.17
N VAL A 276 -3.65 -10.63 -18.39
CA VAL A 276 -4.66 -10.61 -17.33
C VAL A 276 -4.85 -12.02 -16.78
N GLN A 277 -4.87 -12.16 -15.45
CA GLN A 277 -5.18 -13.40 -14.76
C GLN A 277 -6.44 -13.24 -13.88
N GLY A 278 -6.99 -14.38 -13.45
CA GLY A 278 -8.26 -14.42 -12.72
C GLY A 278 -8.24 -13.73 -11.35
N ILE A 279 -9.45 -13.61 -10.80
CA ILE A 279 -9.71 -13.09 -9.45
C ILE A 279 -10.11 -14.26 -8.55
N GLU A 280 -9.54 -14.33 -7.36
CA GLU A 280 -9.91 -15.27 -6.31
C GLU A 280 -10.48 -14.54 -5.10
N LEU A 281 -11.47 -15.17 -4.44
CA LEU A 281 -11.93 -14.74 -3.13
C LEU A 281 -11.41 -15.73 -2.08
N TYR A 282 -10.42 -15.32 -1.29
CA TYR A 282 -9.84 -16.14 -0.24
C TYR A 282 -10.11 -15.52 1.13
N LYS A 283 -10.85 -16.23 1.99
CA LYS A 283 -11.26 -15.75 3.32
C LYS A 283 -11.93 -14.36 3.27
N ASN A 284 -12.88 -14.19 2.35
CA ASN A 284 -13.59 -12.93 2.08
C ASN A 284 -12.67 -11.75 1.70
N LYS A 285 -11.45 -12.03 1.21
CA LYS A 285 -10.50 -11.03 0.74
C LYS A 285 -10.11 -11.28 -0.73
N PRO A 286 -10.09 -10.24 -1.57
CA PRO A 286 -9.82 -10.40 -2.99
C PRO A 286 -8.33 -10.56 -3.28
N ILE A 287 -8.04 -11.48 -4.20
CA ILE A 287 -6.73 -11.65 -4.84
C ILE A 287 -6.95 -11.46 -6.35
N VAL A 288 -6.31 -10.46 -6.95
CA VAL A 288 -6.28 -10.24 -8.40
C VAL A 288 -4.91 -10.65 -8.90
N TYR A 289 -4.81 -11.78 -9.60
CA TYR A 289 -3.49 -12.40 -9.85
C TYR A 289 -2.61 -11.66 -10.84
N SER A 290 -3.18 -10.97 -11.82
CA SER A 290 -2.44 -10.13 -12.75
C SER A 290 -3.38 -9.15 -13.44
N LEU A 291 -3.01 -7.86 -13.41
CA LEU A 291 -3.66 -6.81 -14.19
C LEU A 291 -3.20 -6.77 -15.66
N GLY A 292 -2.15 -7.51 -16.01
CA GLY A 292 -1.51 -7.44 -17.33
C GLY A 292 -0.83 -6.09 -17.57
N ASN A 293 -0.63 -5.76 -18.84
CA ASN A 293 -0.05 -4.47 -19.23
C ASN A 293 -1.04 -3.32 -19.02
N PHE A 294 -0.51 -2.12 -18.79
CA PHE A 294 -1.25 -0.86 -18.93
C PHE A 294 -0.66 0.00 -20.04
N ILE A 295 0.63 0.33 -19.95
CA ILE A 295 1.41 1.02 -21.00
C ILE A 295 2.63 0.17 -21.28
N PHE A 296 2.70 -0.41 -22.48
CA PHE A 296 3.81 -1.25 -22.89
C PHE A 296 3.93 -1.29 -24.43
N ASP A 297 5.04 -1.81 -24.97
CA ASP A 297 5.27 -1.99 -26.41
C ASP A 297 5.20 -3.45 -26.90
N GLN A 298 4.69 -4.37 -26.09
CA GLN A 298 4.52 -5.78 -26.45
C GLN A 298 3.32 -5.96 -27.39
N ASP A 299 3.49 -5.59 -28.66
CA ASP A 299 2.43 -5.66 -29.68
C ASP A 299 2.35 -7.05 -30.39
N PHE A 300 2.95 -8.10 -29.82
CA PHE A 300 3.14 -9.39 -30.50
C PHE A 300 2.03 -10.42 -30.27
N SER A 301 1.15 -10.24 -29.27
CA SER A 301 -0.01 -11.11 -29.04
C SER A 301 -1.26 -10.29 -28.75
N ARG A 302 -2.42 -10.96 -28.79
CA ARG A 302 -3.69 -10.34 -28.37
C ARG A 302 -3.58 -9.96 -26.90
N GLU A 303 -3.25 -10.94 -26.08
CA GLU A 303 -3.29 -10.90 -24.61
C GLU A 303 -2.32 -9.86 -24.01
N THR A 304 -1.16 -9.65 -24.61
CA THR A 304 -0.20 -8.59 -24.21
C THR A 304 -0.71 -7.18 -24.50
N LYS A 305 -1.70 -7.07 -25.38
CA LYS A 305 -2.43 -5.84 -25.70
C LYS A 305 -3.75 -5.71 -24.94
N GLU A 306 -4.07 -6.64 -24.04
CA GLU A 306 -5.25 -6.57 -23.18
C GLU A 306 -4.79 -6.35 -21.74
N GLY A 307 -5.34 -5.31 -21.11
CA GLY A 307 -5.07 -4.98 -19.72
C GLY A 307 -6.34 -5.05 -18.89
N LEU A 308 -6.18 -4.95 -17.58
CA LEU A 308 -7.25 -4.79 -16.62
C LEU A 308 -6.89 -3.66 -15.66
N ALA A 309 -7.73 -2.63 -15.59
CA ALA A 309 -7.73 -1.76 -14.42
C ALA A 309 -8.65 -2.38 -13.36
N MET A 310 -8.29 -2.22 -12.09
CA MET A 310 -9.14 -2.65 -10.98
C MET A 310 -9.49 -1.44 -10.14
N LYS A 311 -10.75 -1.02 -10.20
CA LYS A 311 -11.26 -0.02 -9.26
C LYS A 311 -11.78 -0.74 -8.02
N VAL A 312 -11.35 -0.28 -6.84
CA VAL A 312 -11.79 -0.81 -5.55
C VAL A 312 -12.48 0.33 -4.80
N THR A 313 -13.72 0.10 -4.39
CA THR A 313 -14.44 1.00 -3.49
C THR A 313 -14.54 0.36 -2.11
N ILE A 314 -14.08 1.08 -1.10
CA ILE A 314 -14.11 0.67 0.31
C ILE A 314 -15.16 1.52 1.01
N LYS A 315 -16.16 0.87 1.60
CA LYS A 315 -17.19 1.55 2.39
C LYS A 315 -17.51 0.71 3.62
N ASP A 316 -17.27 1.28 4.80
CA ASP A 316 -17.33 0.55 6.05
C ASP A 316 -16.43 -0.71 5.95
N ALA A 317 -16.97 -1.90 6.15
CA ALA A 317 -16.24 -3.16 5.96
C ALA A 317 -16.50 -3.85 4.60
N GLN A 318 -17.27 -3.21 3.72
CA GLN A 318 -17.59 -3.76 2.40
C GLN A 318 -16.57 -3.31 1.36
N LEU A 319 -16.12 -4.26 0.53
CA LEU A 319 -15.32 -4.00 -0.66
C LEU A 319 -16.18 -4.19 -1.91
N VAL A 320 -16.08 -3.25 -2.85
CA VAL A 320 -16.66 -3.39 -4.19
C VAL A 320 -15.56 -3.27 -5.23
N LEU A 321 -15.34 -4.34 -6.00
CA LEU A 321 -14.36 -4.39 -7.08
C LEU A 321 -15.06 -4.22 -8.42
N GLU A 322 -14.52 -3.35 -9.26
CA GLU A 322 -14.99 -3.08 -10.60
C GLU A 322 -13.84 -3.36 -11.58
N PRO A 323 -13.79 -4.57 -12.19
CA PRO A 323 -12.84 -4.85 -13.26
C PRO A 323 -13.17 -4.00 -14.49
N ILE A 324 -12.18 -3.24 -14.97
CA ILE A 324 -12.29 -2.37 -16.14
C ILE A 324 -11.34 -2.90 -17.21
N PRO A 325 -11.83 -3.68 -18.18
CA PRO A 325 -10.99 -4.20 -19.25
C PRO A 325 -10.45 -3.07 -20.14
N LEU A 326 -9.20 -3.23 -20.56
CA LEU A 326 -8.47 -2.26 -21.38
C LEU A 326 -7.98 -2.90 -22.66
N GLN A 327 -7.92 -2.09 -23.71
CA GLN A 327 -7.20 -2.40 -24.93
C GLN A 327 -6.00 -1.46 -25.03
N ILE A 328 -4.84 -2.02 -25.34
CA ILE A 328 -3.61 -1.27 -25.57
C ILE A 328 -3.33 -1.33 -27.06
N ASN A 329 -3.12 -0.18 -27.69
CA ASN A 329 -2.70 -0.13 -29.08
C ASN A 329 -1.61 0.92 -29.24
N LEU A 330 -0.46 0.51 -29.80
CA LEU A 330 0.69 1.40 -29.96
C LEU A 330 1.08 2.09 -28.62
N SER A 331 1.11 1.32 -27.53
CA SER A 331 1.39 1.81 -26.16
C SER A 331 0.36 2.78 -25.57
N GLN A 332 -0.82 2.94 -26.19
CA GLN A 332 -1.89 3.76 -25.65
C GLN A 332 -3.04 2.88 -25.14
N PRO A 333 -3.29 2.80 -23.82
CA PRO A 333 -4.50 2.19 -23.28
C PRO A 333 -5.75 3.00 -23.60
N SER A 334 -6.84 2.28 -23.88
CA SER A 334 -8.21 2.77 -23.98
C SER A 334 -9.15 1.78 -23.30
N LEU A 335 -10.28 2.27 -22.79
CA LEU A 335 -11.29 1.42 -22.18
C LEU A 335 -11.91 0.49 -23.23
N ALA A 336 -12.09 -0.79 -22.90
CA ALA A 336 -12.96 -1.67 -23.69
C ALA A 336 -14.43 -1.28 -23.44
N GLU A 337 -15.22 -1.23 -24.50
CA GLU A 337 -16.63 -0.82 -24.46
C GLU A 337 -17.53 -1.83 -25.20
N GLY A 338 -18.84 -1.76 -24.94
CA GLY A 338 -19.86 -2.60 -25.59
C GLY A 338 -19.53 -4.09 -25.58
N GLU A 339 -19.65 -4.73 -26.74
CA GLU A 339 -19.42 -6.18 -26.91
C GLU A 339 -18.00 -6.63 -26.53
N ASP A 340 -16.98 -5.79 -26.76
CA ASP A 340 -15.60 -6.15 -26.37
C ASP A 340 -15.48 -6.20 -24.86
N ARG A 341 -16.03 -5.22 -24.14
CA ARG A 341 -16.07 -5.22 -22.66
C ARG A 341 -16.76 -6.48 -22.13
N GLU A 342 -17.94 -6.82 -22.66
CA GLU A 342 -18.69 -8.01 -22.25
C GLU A 342 -17.90 -9.29 -22.50
N LYS A 343 -17.23 -9.39 -23.65
CA LYS A 343 -16.35 -10.52 -23.97
C LYS A 343 -15.19 -10.64 -22.98
N ARG A 344 -14.49 -9.54 -22.66
CA ARG A 344 -13.35 -9.58 -21.70
C ARG A 344 -13.80 -9.97 -20.30
N LEU A 345 -14.95 -9.47 -19.84
CA LEU A 345 -15.50 -9.88 -18.54
C LEU A 345 -15.89 -11.36 -18.53
N LYS A 346 -16.41 -11.89 -19.63
CA LYS A 346 -16.69 -13.33 -19.76
C LYS A 346 -15.43 -14.17 -19.73
N GLU A 347 -14.35 -13.73 -20.39
CA GLU A 347 -13.04 -14.39 -20.36
C GLU A 347 -12.44 -14.36 -18.96
N LEU A 348 -12.48 -13.20 -18.27
CA LEU A 348 -12.05 -13.05 -16.88
C LEU A 348 -12.85 -13.97 -15.94
N SER A 349 -14.17 -14.01 -16.07
CA SER A 349 -15.07 -14.89 -15.31
C SER A 349 -14.73 -16.37 -15.49
N ALA A 350 -14.30 -16.78 -16.68
CA ALA A 350 -13.94 -18.17 -16.97
C ALA A 350 -12.62 -18.64 -16.33
N ILE A 351 -11.74 -17.70 -15.96
CA ILE A 351 -10.44 -17.98 -15.31
C ILE A 351 -10.39 -17.56 -13.84
N SER A 352 -11.48 -17.01 -13.31
CA SER A 352 -11.63 -16.58 -11.92
C SER A 352 -12.34 -17.64 -11.07
N ASP A 353 -12.38 -17.41 -9.76
CA ASP A 353 -13.12 -18.22 -8.81
C ASP A 353 -14.60 -18.37 -9.24
N PRO A 354 -15.13 -19.61 -9.31
CA PRO A 354 -16.53 -19.88 -9.62
C PRO A 354 -17.54 -19.05 -8.82
N PHE A 355 -17.26 -18.70 -7.56
CA PHE A 355 -18.18 -17.89 -6.74
C PHE A 355 -18.35 -16.45 -7.24
N LEU A 356 -17.40 -15.95 -8.02
CA LEU A 356 -17.41 -14.58 -8.54
C LEU A 356 -18.02 -14.47 -9.95
N LYS A 357 -18.36 -15.60 -10.59
CA LYS A 357 -18.70 -15.64 -12.02
C LYS A 357 -19.76 -14.65 -12.44
N GLU A 358 -20.93 -14.68 -11.79
CA GLU A 358 -22.06 -13.80 -12.12
C GLU A 358 -21.70 -12.33 -11.85
N GLN A 359 -21.01 -12.07 -10.74
CA GLN A 359 -20.60 -10.72 -10.36
C GLN A 359 -19.61 -10.11 -11.37
N ILE A 360 -18.61 -10.90 -11.81
CA ILE A 360 -17.66 -10.48 -12.85
C ILE A 360 -18.39 -10.15 -14.15
N LEU A 361 -19.38 -10.95 -14.56
CA LEU A 361 -20.15 -10.68 -15.79
C LEU A 361 -20.90 -9.34 -15.73
N THR A 362 -21.38 -8.93 -14.54
CA THR A 362 -21.96 -7.59 -14.35
C THR A 362 -20.91 -6.46 -14.34
N GLY A 363 -19.63 -6.81 -14.20
CA GLY A 363 -18.53 -5.88 -14.01
C GLY A 363 -18.48 -5.25 -12.61
N ARG A 364 -19.16 -5.86 -11.64
CA ARG A 364 -19.23 -5.38 -10.26
C ARG A 364 -19.26 -6.55 -9.29
N ILE A 365 -18.25 -6.63 -8.44
CA ILE A 365 -18.05 -7.67 -7.44
C ILE A 365 -18.19 -7.05 -6.06
N VAL A 366 -19.19 -7.50 -5.30
CA VAL A 366 -19.45 -7.05 -3.93
C VAL A 366 -18.98 -8.13 -2.97
N ILE A 367 -18.06 -7.76 -2.10
CA ILE A 367 -17.54 -8.61 -1.03
C ILE A 367 -18.04 -8.01 0.28
N ALA A 368 -18.99 -8.70 0.90
CA ALA A 368 -19.47 -8.39 2.24
C ALA A 368 -18.72 -9.26 3.27
N GLU A 369 -18.61 -8.77 4.50
CA GLU A 369 -18.01 -9.51 5.62
C GLU A 369 -18.63 -10.89 5.86
#